data_AF-A0A0P9LBG2-F1
#
_entry.id   AF-A0A0P9LBG2-F1
#
_cell.length_a   1.000
_cell.length_b   1.000
_cell.length_c   1.000
_cell.angle_alpha   90.00
_cell.angle_beta   90.00
_cell.angle_gamma   90.00
#
_symmetry.space_group_name_H-M   'P 1'
#
loop_
_entity.id
_entity.type
_entity.pdbx_description
1 polymer ?
#
loop_
_entity_poly.entity_id
_entity_poly.type
_entity_poly.pdbx_seq_one_letter_code
_entity_poly.pdbx_strand_id
1 'polypeptide(L)'
;MAQQRRVEGVLETTLLATDQQRSVLQLVDKAGTEPIAYSPYGHRPAESGLTSLLGFNGERRDQVTGHYLLGNGYRAYNPVLMRFNSPDSLSPFDEGGLNAYGYVGGDPVGFGDETGHMPFKNSLNNLPRLAMHNATVARKESIRLYRVWDFPIRRNAKVLNRNTQAH
;
A
#
# COMPACT_ATOMS: atom_id res chain seq x y z
N MET A 1 -5.65 17.62 4.12
CA MET A 1 -5.73 17.92 2.67
C MET A 1 -7.06 18.61 2.38
N ALA A 2 -7.31 19.12 1.17
CA ALA A 2 -8.61 19.69 0.80
C ALA A 2 -8.99 19.24 -0.62
N GLN A 3 -10.27 18.93 -0.83
CA GLN A 3 -10.86 18.58 -2.11
C GLN A 3 -11.84 19.67 -2.52
N GLN A 4 -11.76 20.11 -3.78
CA GLN A 4 -12.70 21.06 -4.36
C GLN A 4 -13.50 20.39 -5.47
N ARG A 5 -14.82 20.60 -5.46
CA ARG A 5 -15.72 20.13 -6.51
C ARG A 5 -16.49 21.34 -7.05
N ARG A 6 -16.61 21.41 -8.38
CA ARG A 6 -17.56 22.34 -9.01
C ARG A 6 -18.86 21.59 -9.28
N VAL A 7 -19.94 22.05 -8.68
CA VAL A 7 -21.30 21.55 -8.89
C VAL A 7 -22.14 22.74 -9.32
N GLU A 8 -22.68 22.70 -10.54
CA GLU A 8 -23.59 23.74 -11.07
C GLU A 8 -23.04 25.18 -10.96
N GLY A 9 -21.72 25.35 -11.12
CA GLY A 9 -21.06 26.67 -11.03
C GLY A 9 -20.72 27.12 -9.61
N VAL A 10 -21.17 26.41 -8.58
CA VAL A 10 -20.79 26.62 -7.18
C VAL A 10 -19.55 25.80 -6.85
N LEU A 11 -18.62 26.40 -6.12
CA LEU A 11 -17.40 25.74 -5.66
C LEU A 11 -17.62 25.22 -4.24
N GLU A 12 -17.67 23.89 -4.11
CA GLU A 12 -17.70 23.20 -2.83
C GLU A 12 -16.28 22.84 -2.41
N THR A 13 -15.96 23.06 -1.14
CA THR A 13 -14.66 22.69 -0.56
C THR A 13 -14.88 21.79 0.64
N THR A 14 -14.27 20.61 0.60
CA THR A 14 -14.28 19.62 1.67
C THR A 14 -12.85 19.46 2.19
N LEU A 15 -12.64 19.62 3.49
CA LEU A 15 -11.37 19.33 4.14
C LEU A 15 -11.29 17.83 4.45
N LEU A 16 -10.13 17.24 4.19
CA LEU A 16 -9.85 15.82 4.39
C LEU A 16 -8.86 15.68 5.56
N ALA A 17 -9.29 15.03 6.64
CA ALA A 17 -8.39 14.57 7.69
C ALA A 17 -7.84 13.19 7.32
N THR A 18 -6.53 13.02 7.42
CA THR A 18 -5.84 11.80 7.00
C THR A 18 -4.99 11.22 8.10
N ASP A 19 -4.74 9.91 8.03
CA ASP A 19 -3.70 9.27 8.84
C ASP A 19 -2.29 9.54 8.29
N GLN A 20 -1.30 8.85 8.84
CA GLN A 20 0.11 8.94 8.45
C GLN A 20 0.38 8.35 7.05
N GLN A 21 -0.40 7.35 6.63
CA GLN A 21 -0.35 6.77 5.30
C GLN A 21 -1.18 7.57 4.28
N ARG A 22 -1.78 8.69 4.70
CA ARG A 22 -2.68 9.56 3.93
C ARG A 22 -4.05 8.94 3.65
N SER A 23 -4.44 7.89 4.35
CA SER A 23 -5.81 7.36 4.30
C SER A 23 -6.78 8.42 4.83
N VAL A 24 -7.83 8.74 4.08
CA VAL A 24 -8.82 9.76 4.48
C VAL A 24 -9.77 9.22 5.53
N LEU A 25 -9.63 9.67 6.77
CA LEU A 25 -10.41 9.23 7.93
C LEU A 25 -11.64 10.10 8.21
N GLN A 26 -11.67 11.33 7.72
CA GLN A 26 -12.76 12.25 8.00
C GLN A 26 -12.92 13.30 6.89
N LEU A 27 -14.17 13.60 6.54
CA LEU A 27 -14.55 14.68 5.64
C LEU A 27 -15.20 15.79 6.46
N VAL A 28 -14.76 17.02 6.26
CA VAL A 28 -15.32 18.20 6.94
C VAL A 28 -15.75 19.20 5.89
N ASP A 29 -17.02 19.56 5.89
CA ASP A 29 -17.60 20.56 5.00
C ASP A 29 -18.50 21.53 5.76
N LYS A 30 -19.33 22.30 5.03
CA LYS A 30 -20.29 23.23 5.64
C LYS A 30 -21.47 22.52 6.32
N ALA A 31 -21.81 21.31 5.90
CA ALA A 31 -22.93 20.55 6.41
C ALA A 31 -22.56 19.79 7.70
N GLY A 32 -21.28 19.47 7.88
CA GLY A 32 -20.78 18.90 9.11
C GLY A 32 -19.52 18.08 8.90
N THR A 33 -19.46 16.95 9.60
CA THR A 33 -18.28 16.11 9.63
C THR A 33 -18.67 14.65 9.49
N GLU A 34 -18.14 13.99 8.46
CA GLU A 34 -18.40 12.59 8.14
C GLU A 34 -17.16 11.74 8.42
N PRO A 35 -17.23 10.78 9.36
CA PRO A 35 -16.14 9.85 9.62
C PRO A 35 -16.09 8.74 8.56
N ILE A 36 -14.89 8.26 8.25
CA ILE A 36 -14.64 7.14 7.34
C ILE A 36 -13.84 6.07 8.07
N ALA A 37 -14.33 4.83 8.02
CA ALA A 37 -13.64 3.67 8.55
C ALA A 37 -13.14 2.74 7.43
N TYR A 38 -11.93 2.20 7.59
CA TYR A 38 -11.35 1.18 6.71
C TYR A 38 -11.03 -0.08 7.49
N SER A 39 -11.07 -1.23 6.83
CA SER A 39 -10.32 -2.40 7.28
C SER A 39 -8.81 -2.13 7.19
N PRO A 40 -7.96 -2.94 7.85
CA PRO A 40 -6.51 -2.84 7.69
C PRO A 40 -6.04 -2.89 6.22
N TYR A 41 -6.81 -3.57 5.36
CA TYR A 41 -6.53 -3.72 3.93
C TYR A 41 -7.20 -2.65 3.05
N GLY A 42 -7.79 -1.60 3.65
CA GLY A 42 -8.40 -0.48 2.92
C GLY A 42 -9.83 -0.72 2.44
N HIS A 43 -10.48 -1.81 2.89
CA HIS A 43 -11.88 -2.08 2.53
C HIS A 43 -12.81 -1.15 3.30
N ARG A 44 -13.78 -0.56 2.58
CA ARG A 44 -14.91 0.18 3.16
C ARG A 44 -16.16 -0.02 2.29
N PRO A 45 -17.37 0.06 2.88
CA PRO A 45 -18.62 0.05 2.11
C PRO A 45 -18.70 1.20 1.10
N ALA A 46 -19.60 1.10 0.12
CA ALA A 46 -19.94 2.23 -0.74
C ALA A 46 -21.02 3.06 -0.04
N GLU A 47 -20.64 4.21 0.53
CA GLU A 47 -21.57 5.11 1.23
C GLU A 47 -22.20 6.10 0.26
N SER A 48 -23.49 6.39 0.50
CA SER A 48 -24.30 7.34 -0.27
C SER A 48 -24.33 8.68 0.46
N GLY A 49 -23.45 9.62 0.11
CA GLY A 49 -23.49 10.96 0.71
C GLY A 49 -22.35 11.86 0.25
N LEU A 50 -21.11 11.48 0.54
CA LEU A 50 -19.91 12.24 0.15
C LEU A 50 -18.81 11.31 -0.33
N THR A 51 -18.60 11.28 -1.65
CA THR A 51 -17.48 10.53 -2.23
C THR A 51 -16.21 11.38 -2.19
N SER A 52 -15.30 11.06 -1.27
CA SER A 52 -13.91 11.53 -1.36
C SER A 52 -13.25 10.91 -2.58
N LEU A 53 -12.53 11.74 -3.34
CA LEU A 53 -11.71 11.29 -4.47
C LEU A 53 -10.57 10.40 -3.98
N LEU A 54 -9.97 10.76 -2.83
CA LEU A 54 -8.90 10.00 -2.20
C LEU A 54 -9.49 9.10 -1.10
N GLY A 55 -8.95 7.89 -0.96
CA GLY A 55 -9.39 6.90 0.01
C GLY A 55 -8.22 6.39 0.86
N PHE A 56 -8.08 5.07 0.92
CA PHE A 56 -6.97 4.38 1.58
C PHE A 56 -5.62 4.76 0.95
N ASN A 57 -4.59 4.96 1.77
CA ASN A 57 -3.23 5.35 1.37
C ASN A 57 -3.14 6.61 0.48
N GLY A 58 -4.15 7.49 0.53
CA GLY A 58 -4.24 8.64 -0.35
C GLY A 58 -4.53 8.29 -1.81
N GLU A 59 -4.94 7.06 -2.09
CA GLU A 59 -5.17 6.55 -3.43
C GLU A 59 -6.64 6.70 -3.85
N ARG A 60 -6.85 6.88 -5.15
CA ARG A 60 -8.20 6.98 -5.69
C ARG A 60 -8.84 5.60 -5.71
N ARG A 61 -9.99 5.49 -5.03
CA ARG A 61 -10.85 4.31 -5.12
C ARG A 61 -11.65 4.38 -6.42
N ASP A 62 -11.63 3.30 -7.19
CA ASP A 62 -12.56 3.14 -8.30
C ASP A 62 -13.99 2.99 -7.76
N GLN A 63 -14.91 3.83 -8.24
CA GLN A 63 -16.29 3.88 -7.77
C GLN A 63 -17.10 2.66 -8.18
N VAL A 64 -16.71 2.00 -9.28
CA VAL A 64 -17.44 0.83 -9.81
C VAL A 64 -16.99 -0.45 -9.12
N THR A 65 -15.69 -0.71 -9.10
CA THR A 65 -15.13 -1.97 -8.57
C THR A 65 -14.79 -1.91 -7.08
N GLY A 66 -14.60 -0.71 -6.53
CA GLY A 66 -14.11 -0.50 -5.18
C GLY A 66 -12.61 -0.79 -5.00
N HIS A 67 -11.87 -1.03 -6.07
CA HIS A 67 -10.43 -1.29 -6.09
C HIS A 67 -9.61 0.01 -6.00
N TYR A 68 -8.31 -0.13 -5.72
CA TYR A 68 -7.34 0.97 -5.77
C TYR A 68 -6.33 0.72 -6.89
N LEU A 69 -5.95 1.76 -7.63
CA LEU A 69 -5.04 1.66 -8.78
C LEU A 69 -3.62 2.08 -8.37
N LEU A 70 -2.93 1.19 -7.65
CA LEU A 70 -1.59 1.46 -7.10
C LEU A 70 -0.51 1.47 -8.18
N GLY A 71 0.64 2.06 -7.86
CA GLY A 71 1.75 2.18 -8.81
C GLY A 71 1.43 3.09 -9.98
N ASN A 72 0.68 4.17 -9.72
CA ASN A 72 0.17 5.07 -10.76
C ASN A 72 -0.64 4.32 -11.84
N GLY A 73 -1.49 3.38 -11.40
CA GLY A 73 -2.29 2.53 -12.29
C GLY A 73 -1.59 1.29 -12.84
N TYR A 74 -0.39 0.97 -12.35
CA TYR A 74 0.30 -0.26 -12.71
C TYR A 74 -0.51 -1.52 -12.36
N ARG A 75 -1.10 -1.58 -11.16
CA ARG A 75 -1.92 -2.73 -10.74
C ARG A 75 -3.19 -2.31 -10.00
N ALA A 76 -4.26 -3.03 -10.31
CA ALA A 76 -5.50 -2.96 -9.54
C ALA A 76 -5.36 -3.81 -8.25
N TYR A 77 -5.38 -3.14 -7.11
CA TYR A 77 -5.41 -3.73 -5.78
C TYR A 77 -6.86 -3.92 -5.31
N ASN A 78 -7.19 -5.15 -4.91
CA ASN A 78 -8.50 -5.51 -4.40
C ASN A 78 -8.47 -5.58 -2.86
N PRO A 79 -9.07 -4.62 -2.15
CA PRO A 79 -9.05 -4.58 -0.68
C PRO A 79 -9.91 -5.67 -0.03
N VAL A 80 -10.83 -6.30 -0.77
CA VAL A 80 -11.65 -7.43 -0.29
C VAL A 80 -10.83 -8.73 -0.34
N LEU A 81 -10.10 -8.94 -1.45
CA LEU A 81 -9.22 -10.11 -1.62
C LEU A 81 -7.83 -9.92 -1.02
N MET A 82 -7.53 -8.72 -0.52
CA MET A 82 -6.26 -8.38 0.14
C MET A 82 -5.04 -8.57 -0.77
N ARG A 83 -5.21 -8.42 -2.09
CA ARG A 83 -4.20 -8.76 -3.10
C ARG A 83 -4.36 -7.98 -4.40
N PHE A 84 -3.35 -8.02 -5.27
CA PHE A 84 -3.44 -7.50 -6.63
C PHE A 84 -4.23 -8.43 -7.55
N ASN A 85 -4.84 -7.86 -8.60
CA ASN A 85 -5.55 -8.61 -9.63
C ASN A 85 -4.64 -9.08 -10.78
N SER A 86 -3.43 -8.53 -10.87
CA SER A 86 -2.41 -8.91 -11.86
C SER A 86 -1.09 -9.30 -11.17
N PRO A 87 -0.33 -10.24 -11.78
CA PRO A 87 0.98 -10.62 -11.25
C PRO A 87 1.99 -9.47 -11.38
N ASP A 88 2.92 -9.41 -10.43
CA ASP A 88 4.09 -8.53 -10.48
C ASP A 88 5.10 -8.99 -11.54
N SER A 89 5.60 -8.06 -12.35
CA SER A 89 6.69 -8.35 -13.30
C SER A 89 8.05 -8.59 -12.64
N LEU A 90 8.22 -8.15 -11.39
CA LEU A 90 9.42 -8.35 -10.58
C LEU A 90 9.35 -9.62 -9.71
N SER A 91 8.21 -10.32 -9.72
CA SER A 91 8.10 -11.64 -9.08
C SER A 91 8.46 -12.76 -10.06
N PRO A 92 8.99 -13.91 -9.57
CA PRO A 92 9.23 -14.25 -8.17
C PRO A 92 10.68 -14.00 -7.69
N PHE A 93 11.59 -13.63 -8.58
CA PHE A 93 13.04 -13.66 -8.31
C PHE A 93 13.70 -12.28 -8.15
N ASP A 94 12.94 -11.20 -8.32
CA ASP A 94 13.42 -9.82 -8.14
C ASP A 94 12.67 -9.16 -6.96
N GLU A 95 12.59 -7.83 -6.93
CA GLU A 95 12.06 -7.05 -5.80
C GLU A 95 10.58 -7.31 -5.45
N GLY A 96 9.79 -7.93 -6.35
CA GLY A 96 8.38 -8.28 -6.11
C GLY A 96 8.18 -9.48 -5.17
N GLY A 97 9.25 -10.21 -4.86
CA GLY A 97 9.21 -11.39 -3.98
C GLY A 97 8.41 -12.57 -4.55
N LEU A 98 8.30 -13.65 -3.78
CA LEU A 98 7.77 -14.94 -4.27
C LEU A 98 6.28 -14.92 -4.65
N ASN A 99 5.47 -14.08 -3.99
CA ASN A 99 4.03 -14.00 -4.24
C ASN A 99 3.71 -12.86 -5.21
N ALA A 100 3.56 -13.19 -6.48
CA ALA A 100 3.27 -12.23 -7.55
C ALA A 100 1.98 -11.41 -7.36
N TYR A 101 1.07 -11.85 -6.47
CA TYR A 101 -0.19 -11.15 -6.19
C TYR A 101 -0.21 -10.48 -4.81
N GLY A 102 0.81 -10.70 -3.97
CA GLY A 102 0.80 -10.27 -2.58
C GLY A 102 0.79 -8.75 -2.44
N TYR A 103 0.03 -8.24 -1.46
CA TYR A 103 0.11 -6.85 -1.04
C TYR A 103 0.95 -6.73 0.23
N VAL A 104 1.99 -5.90 0.20
CA VAL A 104 2.84 -5.49 1.34
C VAL A 104 3.29 -6.60 2.29
N GLY A 105 3.53 -7.81 1.77
CA GLY A 105 3.93 -8.96 2.58
C GLY A 105 2.89 -9.41 3.63
N GLY A 106 1.64 -8.95 3.54
CA GLY A 106 0.57 -9.27 4.49
C GLY A 106 0.46 -8.36 5.72
N ASP A 107 1.22 -7.26 5.79
CA ASP A 107 1.14 -6.29 6.89
C ASP A 107 0.84 -4.86 6.38
N PRO A 108 -0.43 -4.55 6.04
CA PRO A 108 -0.84 -3.23 5.53
C PRO A 108 -0.93 -2.13 6.59
N VAL A 109 -0.77 -2.47 7.87
CA VAL A 109 -0.72 -1.48 8.94
C VAL A 109 0.70 -0.93 9.05
N GLY A 110 1.70 -1.81 8.99
CA GLY A 110 3.12 -1.45 9.07
C GLY A 110 3.74 -0.94 7.75
N PHE A 111 3.12 -1.27 6.61
CA PHE A 111 3.71 -1.03 5.29
C PHE A 111 2.67 -0.54 4.26
N GLY A 112 3.12 0.29 3.32
CA GLY A 112 2.38 0.67 2.12
C GLY A 112 3.11 0.21 0.85
N ASP A 113 2.50 0.39 -0.32
CA ASP A 113 3.12 0.13 -1.63
C ASP A 113 2.70 1.21 -2.63
N GLU A 114 3.50 2.27 -2.76
CA GLU A 114 3.26 3.38 -3.68
C GLU A 114 3.53 2.99 -5.14
N THR A 115 4.49 2.10 -5.38
CA THR A 115 4.90 1.67 -6.73
C THR A 115 4.06 0.52 -7.27
N GLY A 116 3.28 -0.12 -6.41
CA GLY A 116 2.60 -1.35 -6.74
C GLY A 116 3.60 -2.45 -7.07
N HIS A 117 4.75 -2.53 -6.40
CA HIS A 117 5.76 -3.58 -6.58
C HIS A 117 6.34 -4.07 -5.25
N MET A 118 6.58 -3.17 -4.30
CA MET A 118 7.35 -3.48 -3.11
C MET A 118 6.86 -2.70 -1.89
N PRO A 119 6.80 -3.35 -0.71
CA PRO A 119 6.43 -2.67 0.51
C PRO A 119 7.47 -1.61 0.90
N PHE A 120 7.02 -0.42 1.25
CA PHE A 120 7.81 0.57 1.97
C PHE A 120 7.32 0.65 3.43
N LYS A 121 8.26 0.77 4.37
CA LYS A 121 7.92 0.82 5.79
C LYS A 121 7.31 2.17 6.15
N ASN A 122 6.21 2.13 6.87
CA ASN A 122 5.61 3.30 7.51
C ASN A 122 6.46 3.66 8.75
N SER A 123 7.65 4.24 8.57
CA SER A 123 8.57 4.52 9.68
C SER A 123 8.34 5.91 10.30
N LEU A 124 8.21 5.92 11.63
CA LEU A 124 7.92 7.04 12.52
C LEU A 124 9.16 7.57 13.30
N ASN A 125 9.02 8.81 13.81
CA ASN A 125 9.61 9.43 15.02
C ASN A 125 10.69 10.54 14.86
N ASN A 126 10.31 11.78 15.19
CA ASN A 126 11.11 12.86 15.78
C ASN A 126 12.64 12.78 15.63
N LEU A 127 13.19 13.15 14.46
CA LEU A 127 14.51 13.76 14.48
C LEU A 127 14.33 15.20 15.02
N PRO A 128 15.00 15.62 16.10
CA PRO A 128 15.06 17.04 16.41
C PRO A 128 15.62 17.77 15.18
N ARG A 129 15.00 18.89 14.83
CA ARG A 129 15.21 19.74 13.63
C ARG A 129 16.66 20.20 13.39
N LEU A 130 17.63 19.75 14.20
CA LEU A 130 19.05 20.10 14.14
C LEU A 130 19.92 19.10 13.36
N ALA A 131 19.41 17.92 12.98
CA ALA A 131 20.23 16.90 12.31
C ALA A 131 20.14 16.89 10.77
N MET A 132 19.68 17.98 10.13
CA MET A 132 19.61 18.09 8.67
C MET A 132 20.49 19.22 8.11
N HIS A 133 21.71 19.37 8.62
CA HIS A 133 22.77 20.04 7.88
C HIS A 133 23.78 18.98 7.48
N ASN A 134 23.97 18.81 6.16
CA ASN A 134 24.88 17.88 5.48
C ASN A 134 24.31 16.49 5.13
N ALA A 135 23.19 16.47 4.41
CA ALA A 135 22.72 15.27 3.69
C ALA A 135 23.21 15.28 2.24
N THR A 136 24.48 14.92 2.01
CA THR A 136 25.02 14.64 0.66
C THR A 136 25.48 13.19 0.47
N VAL A 137 25.31 12.28 1.44
CA VAL A 137 25.91 10.93 1.36
C VAL A 137 24.94 9.75 1.52
N ALA A 138 23.70 9.94 1.99
CA ALA A 138 22.79 8.82 2.25
C ALA A 138 21.85 8.49 1.07
N ARG A 139 22.40 8.14 -0.10
CA ARG A 139 21.61 7.65 -1.26
C ARG A 139 21.83 6.18 -1.63
N LYS A 140 22.54 5.40 -0.81
CA LYS A 140 22.82 3.97 -1.10
C LYS A 140 22.57 2.98 0.05
N GLU A 141 22.25 3.43 1.26
CA GLU A 141 22.05 2.51 2.40
C GLU A 141 20.59 2.08 2.61
N SER A 142 19.62 2.83 2.09
CA SER A 142 18.19 2.48 2.19
C SER A 142 17.82 1.20 1.43
N ILE A 143 18.61 0.79 0.44
CA ILE A 143 18.36 -0.43 -0.35
C ILE A 143 18.83 -1.70 0.39
N ARG A 144 19.79 -1.61 1.32
CA ARG A 144 20.29 -2.80 2.05
C ARG A 144 19.31 -3.32 3.11
N LEU A 145 18.44 -2.48 3.64
CA LEU A 145 17.50 -2.87 4.70
C LEU A 145 16.35 -3.77 4.21
N TYR A 146 16.06 -3.77 2.90
CA TYR A 146 15.05 -4.64 2.29
C TYR A 146 15.56 -6.06 2.00
N ARG A 147 16.88 -6.28 2.00
CA ARG A 147 17.50 -7.60 1.75
C ARG A 147 17.49 -8.55 2.96
N VAL A 148 16.98 -8.11 4.11
CA VAL A 148 17.10 -8.83 5.40
C VAL A 148 15.82 -9.61 5.77
N TRP A 149 14.73 -9.48 5.00
CA TRP A 149 13.46 -10.19 5.26
C TRP A 149 13.30 -11.50 4.47
N ASP A 150 14.38 -12.27 4.31
CA ASP A 150 14.24 -13.69 3.95
C ASP A 150 13.65 -14.46 5.14
N PHE A 151 12.38 -14.87 5.01
CA PHE A 151 11.77 -15.84 5.92
C PHE A 151 12.62 -17.12 5.96
N PRO A 152 13.06 -17.63 7.14
CA PRO A 152 13.86 -18.84 7.20
C PRO A 152 12.96 -20.06 6.95
N ILE A 153 12.95 -20.60 5.72
CA ILE A 153 12.39 -21.92 5.45
C ILE A 153 13.42 -22.97 5.87
N ARG A 154 13.12 -23.72 6.95
CA ARG A 154 13.85 -24.94 7.30
C ARG A 154 13.68 -25.97 6.17
N ARG A 155 14.74 -26.21 5.39
CA ARG A 155 14.83 -27.36 4.49
C ARG A 155 14.95 -28.64 5.34
N ASN A 156 13.96 -29.53 5.27
CA ASN A 156 14.15 -30.94 5.60
C ASN A 156 14.10 -31.74 4.31
N ALA A 157 15.26 -31.94 3.69
CA ALA A 157 15.43 -32.89 2.61
C ALA A 157 15.83 -34.24 3.22
N LYS A 158 14.88 -35.18 3.37
CA LYS A 158 15.21 -36.60 3.47
C LYS A 158 15.33 -37.14 2.04
N VAL A 159 16.58 -37.36 1.65
CA VAL A 159 16.97 -38.10 0.44
C VAL A 159 16.40 -39.51 0.51
N LEU A 160 15.57 -39.90 -0.46
CA LEU A 160 15.28 -41.31 -0.73
C LEU A 160 15.93 -41.68 -2.06
N ASN A 161 17.10 -42.28 -1.97
CA ASN A 161 17.79 -42.94 -3.08
C ASN A 161 17.19 -44.35 -3.24
N ARG A 162 16.72 -44.70 -4.43
CA ARG A 162 16.47 -46.11 -4.82
C ARG A 162 16.94 -46.34 -6.26
N ASN A 163 18.18 -46.84 -6.31
CA ASN A 163 18.64 -48.00 -7.06
C ASN A 163 18.36 -48.06 -8.58
N THR A 164 19.41 -47.75 -9.33
CA THR A 164 19.68 -48.32 -10.66
C THR A 164 20.73 -49.42 -10.51
N GLN A 165 20.39 -50.65 -10.89
CA GLN A 165 21.27 -51.76 -11.35
C GLN A 165 20.37 -53.00 -11.55
N ALA A 166 20.51 -53.88 -12.54
CA ALA A 166 21.53 -54.06 -13.57
C ALA A 166 20.95 -54.90 -14.73
N HIS A 167 21.68 -54.93 -15.84
CA HIS A 167 21.70 -56.04 -16.80
C HIS A 167 22.16 -57.34 -16.14
#